data_AF-A0A969TYT3-F1
#
_entry.id   AF-A0A969TYT3-F1
#
_cell.length_a   1.000
_cell.length_b   1.000
_cell.length_c   1.000
_cell.angle_alpha   90.00
_cell.angle_beta   90.00
_cell.angle_gamma   90.00
#
_symmetry.space_group_name_H-M   'P 1'
#
loop_
_entity.id
_entity.type
_entity.pdbx_description
1 polymer ?
#
loop_
_entity_poly.entity_id
_entity_poly.type
_entity_poly.pdbx_seq_one_letter_code
_entity_poly.pdbx_strand_id
1 'polypeptide(L)'
;DSKRNDRFFQYNVLGTEKFSDRVIFVNDNQQAFTKISDKNNPGGIYITSATEVIQHCEVKALSLSRYSSNKLVSLYKNQGKPSDTCSPSQNQINFDAFFNGDYPLSRRLFIVINQNRKEDEQVGENFIQNFLLTDEGQKLIKKAGFIPLRLSY
;
A
#
# COMPACT_ATOMS: atom_id res chain seq x y z
N ASP A 1 8.08 -5.62 6.72
CA ASP A 1 7.51 -4.44 6.03
C ASP A 1 7.41 -3.15 6.84
N SER A 2 7.14 -3.18 8.15
CA SER A 2 6.96 -1.96 8.99
C SER A 2 8.10 -0.92 8.82
N LYS A 3 9.37 -1.30 8.97
CA LYS A 3 10.53 -0.39 8.80
C LYS A 3 10.59 0.35 7.46
N ARG A 4 10.00 -0.21 6.38
CA ARG A 4 9.93 0.44 5.06
C ARG A 4 8.79 1.44 4.97
N ASN A 5 7.72 1.24 5.73
CA ASN A 5 6.58 2.16 5.82
C ASN A 5 6.93 3.37 6.69
N ASP A 6 7.60 3.15 7.82
CA ASP A 6 8.06 4.22 8.71
C ASP A 6 8.92 5.23 7.98
N ARG A 7 9.92 4.74 7.22
CA ARG A 7 10.79 5.57 6.40
C ARG A 7 9.99 6.33 5.34
N PHE A 8 9.12 5.64 4.60
CA PHE A 8 8.31 6.29 3.58
C PHE A 8 7.47 7.42 4.16
N PHE A 9 6.80 7.19 5.30
CA PHE A 9 5.98 8.20 5.95
C PHE A 9 6.82 9.37 6.48
N GLN A 10 7.96 9.08 7.09
CA GLN A 10 8.88 10.11 7.58
C GLN A 10 9.32 11.07 6.47
N TYR A 11 9.73 10.54 5.33
CA TYR A 11 10.20 11.37 4.22
C TYR A 11 9.06 12.09 3.48
N ASN A 12 7.92 11.42 3.25
CA ASN A 12 6.88 11.94 2.36
C ASN A 12 5.76 12.71 3.08
N VAL A 13 5.61 12.52 4.39
CA VAL A 13 4.53 13.14 5.18
C VAL A 13 5.09 14.04 6.27
N LEU A 14 6.09 13.57 7.03
CA LEU A 14 6.69 14.36 8.12
C LEU A 14 7.80 15.32 7.64
N GLY A 15 8.12 15.35 6.34
CA GLY A 15 9.17 16.24 5.83
C GLY A 15 10.54 15.99 6.48
N THR A 16 10.87 14.72 6.77
CA THR A 16 12.10 14.26 7.47
C THR A 16 12.16 14.52 8.98
N GLU A 17 11.12 15.10 9.57
CA GLU A 17 11.04 15.22 11.02
C GLU A 17 11.05 13.85 11.71
N LYS A 18 11.53 13.81 12.95
CA LYS A 18 11.53 12.57 13.74
C LYS A 18 10.11 12.26 14.21
N PHE A 19 9.80 10.98 14.31
CA PHE A 19 8.62 10.55 15.06
C PHE A 19 8.73 11.02 16.51
N SER A 20 7.60 11.38 17.12
CA SER A 20 7.53 11.63 18.56
C SER A 20 7.94 10.37 19.34
N ASP A 21 8.58 10.55 20.50
CA ASP A 21 8.91 9.46 21.42
C ASP A 21 7.69 8.68 21.95
N ARG A 22 6.47 9.16 21.68
CA ARG A 22 5.20 8.49 21.99
C ARG A 22 4.74 7.52 20.90
N VAL A 23 5.39 7.49 19.73
CA VAL A 23 5.04 6.56 18.66
C VAL A 23 5.46 5.15 19.05
N ILE A 24 4.51 4.22 19.01
CA ILE A 24 4.75 2.80 19.28
C ILE A 24 5.12 2.11 17.97
N PHE A 25 6.37 1.68 17.86
CA PHE A 25 6.81 0.84 16.74
C PHE A 25 6.42 -0.61 17.00
N VAL A 26 5.90 -1.28 15.96
CA VAL A 26 5.54 -2.70 15.96
C VAL A 26 6.43 -3.47 15.00
N ASN A 27 6.60 -4.76 15.23
CA ASN A 27 7.49 -5.58 14.39
C ASN A 27 6.80 -6.09 13.11
N ASP A 28 5.48 -6.23 13.13
CA ASP A 28 4.67 -6.75 12.02
C ASP A 28 3.26 -6.12 11.98
N ASN A 29 2.56 -6.36 10.87
CA ASN A 29 1.23 -5.80 10.64
C ASN A 29 0.17 -6.40 11.58
N GLN A 30 0.29 -7.67 11.98
CA GLN A 30 -0.70 -8.34 12.83
C GLN A 30 -0.73 -7.73 14.24
N GLN A 31 0.44 -7.43 14.80
CA GLN A 31 0.58 -6.70 16.06
C GLN A 31 -0.05 -5.30 15.96
N ALA A 32 0.12 -4.61 14.83
CA ALA A 32 -0.51 -3.31 14.63
C ALA A 32 -2.03 -3.41 14.59
N PHE A 33 -2.60 -4.33 13.81
CA PHE A 33 -4.05 -4.53 13.73
C PHE A 33 -4.65 -4.87 15.09
N THR A 34 -4.01 -5.77 15.84
CA THR A 34 -4.45 -6.09 17.21
C THR A 34 -4.47 -4.85 18.11
N LYS A 35 -3.44 -3.99 18.03
CA LYS A 35 -3.36 -2.77 18.85
C LYS A 35 -4.36 -1.69 18.46
N ILE A 36 -4.65 -1.51 17.17
CA ILE A 36 -5.58 -0.45 16.70
C ILE A 36 -7.04 -0.89 16.73
N SER A 37 -7.32 -2.20 16.76
CA SER A 37 -8.66 -2.75 16.97
C SER A 37 -8.99 -3.00 18.45
N ASP A 38 -8.04 -2.80 19.36
CA ASP A 38 -8.29 -2.87 20.81
C ASP A 38 -9.24 -1.73 21.25
N LYS A 39 -10.37 -2.11 21.85
CA LYS A 39 -11.38 -1.16 22.35
C LYS A 39 -10.83 -0.26 23.47
N ASN A 40 -9.78 -0.68 24.16
CA ASN A 40 -9.10 0.12 25.18
C ASN A 40 -8.11 1.14 24.60
N ASN A 41 -7.87 1.09 23.29
CA ASN A 41 -7.02 2.04 22.57
C ASN A 41 -7.81 2.81 21.49
N PRO A 42 -8.86 3.56 21.87
CA PRO A 42 -9.67 4.30 20.91
C PRO A 42 -8.82 5.37 20.23
N GLY A 43 -8.88 5.44 18.90
CA GLY A 43 -8.18 6.45 18.11
C GLY A 43 -6.75 6.09 17.71
N GLY A 44 -6.31 4.86 17.92
CA GLY A 44 -5.04 4.37 17.36
C GLY A 44 -5.01 4.51 15.83
N ILE A 45 -3.91 5.06 15.30
CA ILE A 45 -3.69 5.22 13.86
C ILE A 45 -2.42 4.44 13.48
N TYR A 46 -2.52 3.67 12.40
CA TYR A 46 -1.40 2.89 11.86
C TYR A 46 -1.28 3.12 10.35
N ILE A 47 -0.07 2.95 9.83
CA ILE A 47 0.26 3.18 8.43
C ILE A 47 0.87 1.92 7.85
N THR A 48 0.20 1.38 6.83
CA THR A 48 0.65 0.19 6.12
C THR A 48 0.22 0.22 4.65
N SER A 49 0.56 -0.83 3.91
CA SER A 49 0.20 -0.96 2.50
C SER A 49 -1.31 -1.12 2.31
N ALA A 50 -1.85 -0.49 1.28
CA ALA A 50 -3.25 -0.61 0.88
C ALA A 50 -3.71 -2.08 0.72
N THR A 51 -2.85 -2.93 0.15
CA THR A 51 -3.09 -4.36 -0.07
C THR A 51 -3.25 -5.14 1.23
N GLU A 52 -2.66 -4.66 2.33
CA GLU A 52 -2.84 -5.25 3.65
C GLU A 52 -4.19 -4.82 4.20
N VAL A 53 -4.48 -3.52 4.22
CA VAL A 53 -5.70 -2.96 4.84
C VAL A 53 -6.98 -3.56 4.27
N ILE A 54 -7.04 -3.82 2.96
CA ILE A 54 -8.26 -4.40 2.35
C ILE A 54 -8.57 -5.83 2.82
N GLN A 55 -7.59 -6.54 3.37
CA GLN A 55 -7.75 -7.92 3.86
C GLN A 55 -8.33 -7.99 5.28
N HIS A 56 -8.34 -6.87 6.00
CA HIS A 56 -8.76 -6.78 7.40
C HIS A 56 -10.05 -5.96 7.51
N CYS A 57 -11.05 -6.53 8.19
CA CYS A 57 -12.39 -5.94 8.31
C CYS A 57 -12.59 -5.20 9.64
N GLU A 58 -11.72 -5.45 10.60
CA GLU A 58 -11.71 -4.90 11.96
C GLU A 58 -11.11 -3.48 12.04
N VAL A 59 -10.64 -2.94 10.91
CA VAL A 59 -10.05 -1.61 10.82
C VAL A 59 -10.63 -0.78 9.68
N LYS A 60 -10.57 0.55 9.84
CA LYS A 60 -11.06 1.50 8.85
C LYS A 60 -9.91 2.24 8.19
N ALA A 61 -9.81 2.18 6.87
CA ALA A 61 -8.95 3.10 6.14
C ALA A 61 -9.53 4.53 6.17
N LEU A 62 -8.69 5.51 6.50
CA LEU A 62 -9.07 6.92 6.40
C LEU A 62 -8.98 7.38 4.94
N SER A 63 -10.02 8.08 4.46
CA SER A 63 -9.93 8.79 3.19
C SER A 63 -8.96 9.95 3.31
N LEU A 64 -8.12 10.15 2.29
CA LEU A 64 -7.05 11.14 2.30
C LEU A 64 -7.28 12.19 1.23
N SER A 65 -6.85 13.42 1.50
CA SER A 65 -6.78 14.50 0.51
C SER A 65 -5.32 14.87 0.30
N ARG A 66 -4.92 15.15 -0.96
CA ARG A 66 -3.55 15.58 -1.26
C ARG A 66 -3.24 16.97 -0.69
N TYR A 67 -4.26 17.81 -0.62
CA TYR A 67 -4.17 19.18 -0.12
C TYR A 67 -5.21 19.36 0.98
N SER A 68 -5.20 20.48 1.68
CA SER A 68 -6.28 20.88 2.61
C SER A 68 -7.63 21.17 1.90
N SER A 69 -7.87 20.55 0.75
CA SER A 69 -9.10 20.60 -0.01
C SER A 69 -10.12 19.59 0.52
N ASN A 70 -11.40 19.87 0.31
CA ASN A 70 -12.51 19.00 0.72
C ASN A 70 -12.65 17.72 -0.12
N LYS A 71 -11.78 17.46 -1.10
CA LYS A 71 -11.85 16.23 -1.94
C LYS A 71 -11.13 15.07 -1.24
N LEU A 72 -11.84 14.40 -0.35
CA LEU A 72 -11.39 13.15 0.26
C LEU A 72 -11.46 12.00 -0.75
N VAL A 73 -10.34 11.29 -0.92
CA VAL A 73 -10.22 10.13 -1.80
C VAL A 73 -10.14 8.87 -0.94
N SER A 74 -11.10 7.96 -1.14
CA SER A 74 -11.17 6.69 -0.43
C SER A 74 -10.14 5.69 -0.96
N LEU A 75 -9.60 4.87 -0.06
CA LEU A 75 -8.81 3.68 -0.41
C LEU A 75 -9.67 2.64 -1.15
N TYR A 76 -10.93 2.50 -0.75
CA TYR A 76 -11.86 1.50 -1.27
C TYR A 76 -12.65 2.03 -2.47
N LYS A 77 -12.88 1.18 -3.47
CA LYS A 77 -13.73 1.46 -4.64
C LYS A 77 -15.20 1.55 -4.25
N ASN A 78 -15.63 0.65 -3.38
CA ASN A 78 -16.98 0.62 -2.81
C ASN A 78 -16.95 1.21 -1.40
N GLN A 79 -18.10 1.30 -0.71
CA GLN A 79 -18.16 1.68 0.71
C GLN A 79 -17.50 0.61 1.58
N GLY A 80 -16.17 0.51 1.55
CA GLY A 80 -15.38 -0.28 2.48
C GLY A 80 -15.55 0.32 3.86
N LYS A 81 -16.56 -0.19 4.56
CA LYS A 81 -16.87 0.15 5.93
C LYS A 81 -16.52 -1.09 6.75
N PRO A 82 -15.83 -0.92 7.89
CA PRO A 82 -15.88 -1.93 8.93
C PRO A 82 -17.37 -2.23 9.19
N SER A 83 -17.73 -3.50 9.06
CA SER A 83 -19.09 -4.00 9.27
C SER A 83 -18.96 -5.43 9.78
N ASP A 84 -19.88 -5.85 10.63
CA ASP A 84 -19.97 -7.26 11.06
C ASP A 84 -20.22 -8.20 9.87
N THR A 85 -20.71 -7.64 8.75
CA THR A 85 -20.92 -8.33 7.47
C THR A 85 -19.77 -8.13 6.47
N CYS A 86 -18.66 -7.52 6.87
CA CYS A 86 -17.53 -7.28 6.00
C CYS A 86 -16.90 -8.61 5.59
N SER A 87 -16.72 -8.79 4.29
CA SER A 87 -15.96 -9.91 3.73
C SER A 87 -14.74 -9.36 3.00
N PRO A 88 -13.51 -9.84 3.30
CA PRO A 88 -12.30 -9.40 2.59
C PRO A 88 -12.41 -9.53 1.06
N SER A 89 -13.17 -10.51 0.55
CA SER A 89 -13.39 -10.68 -0.89
C SER A 89 -14.23 -9.57 -1.54
N GLN A 90 -14.95 -8.79 -0.76
CA GLN A 90 -15.75 -7.65 -1.21
C GLN A 90 -14.97 -6.33 -1.13
N ASN A 91 -13.87 -6.29 -0.38
CA ASN A 91 -13.01 -5.12 -0.28
C ASN A 91 -12.15 -5.00 -1.53
N GLN A 92 -12.41 -3.95 -2.32
CA GLN A 92 -11.65 -3.65 -3.53
C GLN A 92 -10.96 -2.31 -3.39
N ILE A 93 -9.68 -2.24 -3.77
CA ILE A 93 -8.95 -0.98 -3.88
C ILE A 93 -9.61 -0.10 -4.95
N ASN A 94 -9.69 1.20 -4.70
CA ASN A 94 -10.09 2.21 -5.68
C ASN A 94 -9.00 2.37 -6.73
N PHE A 95 -8.93 1.39 -7.63
CA PHE A 95 -7.88 1.29 -8.64
C PHE A 95 -7.72 2.58 -9.43
N ASP A 96 -8.84 3.18 -9.87
CA ASP A 96 -8.83 4.37 -10.72
C ASP A 96 -8.21 5.57 -9.99
N ALA A 97 -8.49 5.73 -8.69
CA ALA A 97 -7.89 6.80 -7.89
C ALA A 97 -6.37 6.65 -7.75
N PHE A 98 -5.86 5.43 -7.60
CA PHE A 98 -4.43 5.20 -7.56
C PHE A 98 -3.80 5.35 -8.95
N PHE A 99 -4.44 4.78 -9.96
CA PHE A 99 -3.95 4.79 -11.33
C PHE A 99 -3.88 6.22 -11.90
N ASN A 100 -4.85 7.08 -11.59
CA ASN A 100 -4.86 8.48 -12.00
C ASN A 100 -3.99 9.39 -11.13
N GLY A 101 -3.47 8.85 -10.01
CA GLY A 101 -2.70 9.63 -9.05
C GLY A 101 -3.54 10.59 -8.21
N ASP A 102 -4.84 10.34 -8.06
CA ASP A 102 -5.72 11.07 -7.14
C ASP A 102 -5.44 10.67 -5.67
N TYR A 103 -5.13 9.40 -5.41
CA TYR A 103 -4.81 8.95 -4.04
C TYR A 103 -3.41 9.45 -3.63
N PRO A 104 -3.29 10.19 -2.50
CA PRO A 104 -2.09 10.97 -2.22
C PRO A 104 -0.90 10.16 -1.71
N LEU A 105 -1.13 9.01 -1.07
CA LEU A 105 -0.06 8.16 -0.53
C LEU A 105 0.13 6.93 -1.42
N SER A 106 0.92 7.07 -2.47
CA SER A 106 1.32 5.99 -3.36
C SER A 106 2.83 6.02 -3.62
N ARG A 107 3.42 4.87 -3.90
CA ARG A 107 4.84 4.74 -4.24
C ARG A 107 5.05 3.68 -5.30
N ARG A 108 6.08 3.86 -6.12
CA ARG A 108 6.53 2.83 -7.07
C ARG A 108 7.29 1.74 -6.30
N LEU A 109 7.06 0.49 -6.71
CA LEU A 109 7.92 -0.62 -6.32
C LEU A 109 9.01 -0.76 -7.39
N PHE A 110 10.24 -0.95 -6.95
CA PHE A 110 11.39 -1.05 -7.82
C PHE A 110 12.00 -2.43 -7.71
N ILE A 111 12.44 -2.95 -8.85
CA ILE A 111 13.29 -4.13 -8.94
C ILE A 111 14.69 -3.63 -9.19
N VAL A 112 15.65 -4.12 -8.40
CA VAL A 112 17.05 -3.73 -8.49
C VAL A 112 17.83 -4.94 -8.96
N ILE A 113 18.48 -4.81 -10.12
CA ILE A 113 19.37 -5.81 -10.70
C ILE A 113 20.80 -5.31 -10.57
N ASN A 114 21.71 -6.21 -10.24
CA ASN A 114 23.13 -5.92 -10.19
C ASN A 114 23.78 -6.23 -11.55
N GLN A 115 24.26 -5.20 -12.25
CA GLN A 115 24.80 -5.26 -13.63
C GLN A 115 26.23 -5.84 -13.74
N ASN A 116 26.76 -6.44 -12.66
CA ASN A 116 28.13 -6.96 -12.65
C ASN A 116 28.22 -8.49 -12.60
N ARG A 117 27.09 -9.20 -12.74
CA ARG A 117 27.02 -10.67 -12.75
C ARG A 117 26.25 -11.15 -13.97
N LYS A 118 26.97 -11.59 -15.01
CA LYS A 118 26.41 -11.92 -16.33
C LYS A 118 25.18 -12.84 -16.28
N GLU A 119 25.19 -13.87 -15.43
CA GLU A 119 24.08 -14.81 -15.33
C GLU A 119 22.90 -14.26 -14.50
N ASP A 120 23.16 -13.77 -13.28
CA ASP A 120 22.12 -13.19 -12.40
C ASP A 120 21.43 -11.98 -13.06
N GLU A 121 22.19 -11.15 -13.79
CA GLU A 121 21.68 -10.03 -14.57
C GLU A 121 20.74 -10.50 -15.68
N GLN A 122 21.18 -11.47 -16.50
CA GLN A 122 20.37 -12.00 -17.59
C GLN A 122 19.09 -12.67 -17.08
N VAL A 123 19.15 -13.42 -15.98
CA VAL A 123 17.96 -14.02 -15.35
C VAL A 123 17.02 -12.93 -14.84
N GLY A 124 17.55 -11.90 -14.16
CA GLY A 124 16.76 -10.78 -13.66
C GLY A 124 16.06 -10.01 -14.78
N GLU A 125 16.79 -9.69 -15.86
CA GLU A 125 16.25 -9.01 -17.03
C GLU A 125 15.19 -9.85 -17.73
N ASN A 126 15.44 -11.15 -17.94
CA ASN A 126 14.45 -12.06 -18.52
C ASN A 126 13.19 -12.19 -17.65
N PHE A 127 13.33 -12.21 -16.32
CA PHE A 127 12.18 -12.23 -15.42
C PHE A 127 11.35 -10.94 -15.53
N ILE A 128 12.00 -9.78 -15.67
CA ILE A 128 11.29 -8.53 -15.90
C ILE A 128 10.57 -8.55 -17.25
N GLN A 129 11.30 -8.83 -18.34
CA GLN A 129 10.77 -8.72 -19.71
C GLN A 129 9.74 -9.80 -20.03
N ASN A 130 10.05 -11.06 -19.72
CA ASN A 130 9.25 -12.21 -20.16
C ASN A 130 8.19 -12.65 -19.16
N PHE A 131 8.18 -12.07 -17.95
CA PHE A 131 7.15 -12.37 -16.96
C PHE A 131 6.47 -11.10 -16.48
N LEU A 132 7.17 -10.21 -15.78
CA LEU A 132 6.51 -9.08 -15.12
C LEU A 132 5.89 -8.06 -16.07
N LEU A 133 6.56 -7.70 -17.17
CA LEU A 133 6.08 -6.70 -18.12
C LEU A 133 5.05 -7.23 -19.13
N THR A 134 4.83 -8.54 -19.18
CA THR A 134 3.82 -9.15 -20.05
C THR A 134 2.40 -8.82 -19.60
N ASP A 135 1.42 -8.92 -20.50
CA ASP A 135 0.01 -8.74 -20.15
C ASP A 135 -0.45 -9.67 -19.01
N GLU A 136 0.05 -10.91 -19.00
CA GLU A 136 -0.28 -11.88 -17.94
C GLU A 136 0.39 -11.49 -16.61
N GLY A 137 1.64 -11.03 -16.64
CA GLY A 137 2.32 -10.48 -15.47
C GLY A 137 1.58 -9.28 -14.89
N GLN A 138 1.13 -8.35 -15.73
CA GLN A 138 0.35 -7.19 -15.30
C GLN A 138 -1.02 -7.59 -14.72
N LYS A 139 -1.68 -8.62 -15.25
CA LYS A 139 -2.90 -9.17 -14.64
C LYS A 139 -2.64 -9.78 -13.26
N LEU A 140 -1.53 -10.51 -13.09
CA LEU A 140 -1.13 -11.07 -11.79
C LEU A 140 -0.81 -9.97 -10.77
N ILE A 141 -0.10 -8.92 -11.19
CA ILE A 141 0.16 -7.72 -10.37
C ILE A 141 -1.15 -7.10 -9.88
N LYS A 142 -2.13 -6.92 -10.78
CA LYS A 142 -3.47 -6.42 -10.44
C LYS A 142 -4.19 -7.34 -9.46
N LYS A 143 -4.14 -8.66 -9.69
CA LYS A 143 -4.78 -9.67 -8.82
C LYS A 143 -4.17 -9.69 -7.42
N ALA A 144 -2.88 -9.42 -7.30
CA ALA A 144 -2.18 -9.25 -6.04
C ALA A 144 -2.51 -7.92 -5.31
N GLY A 145 -3.35 -7.07 -5.90
CA GLY A 145 -3.79 -5.79 -5.32
C GLY A 145 -2.88 -4.60 -5.62
N PHE A 146 -1.88 -4.76 -6.49
CA PHE A 146 -1.03 -3.67 -6.94
C PHE A 146 -1.60 -2.99 -8.18
N ILE A 147 -1.08 -1.79 -8.48
CA ILE A 147 -1.42 -1.04 -9.68
C ILE A 147 -0.44 -1.43 -10.80
N PRO A 148 -0.91 -2.03 -11.91
CA PRO A 148 -0.12 -2.30 -13.11
C PRO A 148 0.57 -1.04 -13.65
N LEU A 149 1.64 -1.27 -14.40
CA LEU A 149 2.36 -0.23 -15.12
C LEU A 149 1.50 0.33 -16.26
N ARG A 150 1.67 1.63 -16.52
CA ARG A 150 1.22 2.23 -17.78
C ARG A 150 2.23 1.84 -18.86
N LEU A 151 1.96 0.75 -19.57
CA LEU A 151 2.66 0.45 -20.81
C LEU A 151 2.03 1.35 -21.89
N SER A 152 2.74 2.40 -22.30
CA SER A 152 2.38 3.15 -23.50
C SER A 152 2.74 2.30 -24.72
N TYR A 153 1.75 1.90 -25.50
CA TYR A 153 1.95 1.39 -26.86
C TYR A 153 1.98 2.54 -27.85
#